data_AF-A0A947CS71-F1
#
_entry.id   AF-A0A947CS71-F1
#
_cell.length_a   1.000
_cell.length_b   1.000
_cell.length_c   1.000
_cell.angle_alpha   90.00
_cell.angle_beta   90.00
_cell.angle_gamma   90.00
#
_symmetry.space_group_name_H-M   'P 1'
#
loop_
_entity.id
_entity.type
_entity.pdbx_description
1 polymer ?
#
loop_
_entity_poly.entity_id
_entity_poly.type
_entity_poly.pdbx_seq_one_letter_code
_entity_poly.pdbx_strand_id
1 'polypeptide(L)'
;MRATWWGLAIAALVACGGSSDGEGNVDGGTIIDGGVVDEDAAPEPSALLCLLERRSITDSSLLQRNVYEYNERGQIVALDVDSDGDGSFNYRDYRSYNGSGQLTLEERDSGFDGTINRIIWYVRDPSQGGRVLYYLVEGNVADGDGAAWDHQWNYEYNVDGQLIARERDNTPDPNLDDGEGAPDIVERRVRIYDTAGRLVQLDYDRAFDTSVNYREIRSYDDDGRLIQQDIENEAGTTAVNVGDLDPTEIRTWDYDDQGRHVQRLFDRDADGIFDEREERIYDCE
;
A
#
# COMPACT_ATOMS: atom_id res chain seq x y z
N MET A 1 14.07 7.81 41.40
CA MET A 1 12.91 8.73 41.31
C MET A 1 11.91 8.06 40.38
N ARG A 2 10.72 7.71 40.87
CA ARG A 2 9.70 6.98 40.09
C ARG A 2 8.73 8.01 39.50
N ALA A 3 8.65 8.10 38.18
CA ALA A 3 7.65 8.90 37.49
C ALA A 3 6.43 8.02 37.20
N THR A 4 5.34 8.28 37.90
CA THR A 4 4.01 7.76 37.59
C THR A 4 3.44 8.52 36.39
N TRP A 5 3.21 7.81 35.30
CA TRP A 5 2.45 8.29 34.15
C TRP A 5 0.97 8.03 34.38
N TRP A 6 0.16 9.08 34.30
CA TRP A 6 -1.30 8.99 34.25
C TRP A 6 -1.71 8.90 32.79
N GLY A 7 -2.25 7.76 32.39
CA GLY A 7 -2.91 7.60 31.08
C GLY A 7 -4.21 8.40 31.08
N LEU A 8 -4.27 9.43 30.24
CA LEU A 8 -5.48 10.20 29.96
C LEU A 8 -6.28 9.42 28.90
N ALA A 9 -7.36 8.77 29.30
CA ALA A 9 -8.31 8.18 28.36
C ALA A 9 -9.08 9.33 27.68
N ILE A 10 -8.79 9.59 26.40
CA ILE A 10 -9.59 10.49 25.56
C ILE A 10 -10.70 9.63 24.94
N ALA A 11 -11.90 9.71 25.52
CA ALA A 11 -13.11 9.23 24.87
C ALA A 11 -13.54 10.30 23.85
N ALA A 12 -13.18 10.10 22.57
CA ALA A 12 -13.74 10.88 21.46
C ALA A 12 -15.01 10.16 20.97
N LEU A 13 -16.15 10.51 21.55
CA LEU A 13 -17.45 10.21 20.96
C LEU A 13 -17.74 11.29 19.91
N VAL A 14 -17.23 11.13 18.68
CA VAL A 14 -17.65 12.00 17.57
C VAL A 14 -19.02 11.51 17.11
N ALA A 15 -20.06 12.13 17.66
CA ALA A 15 -21.38 12.07 17.08
C ALA A 15 -21.29 12.62 15.65
N CYS A 16 -21.79 11.85 14.68
CA CYS A 16 -22.09 12.35 13.34
C CYS A 16 -23.14 13.45 13.50
N GLY A 17 -22.69 14.71 13.55
CA GLY A 17 -23.52 15.89 13.72
C GLY A 17 -24.31 16.17 12.46
N GLY A 18 -25.42 15.46 12.27
CA GLY A 18 -26.53 15.97 11.47
C GLY A 18 -27.17 17.12 12.25
N SER A 19 -27.09 18.35 11.72
CA SER A 19 -27.87 19.48 12.20
C SER A 19 -29.35 19.12 12.14
N SER A 20 -29.99 18.96 13.30
CA SER A 20 -31.44 18.82 13.42
C SER A 20 -32.01 20.12 13.97
N ASP A 21 -32.46 20.96 13.05
CA ASP A 21 -33.16 22.20 13.33
C ASP A 21 -34.59 21.84 13.73
N GLY A 22 -34.81 21.70 15.03
CA GLY A 22 -36.11 21.44 15.62
C GLY A 22 -36.99 22.69 15.70
N GLU A 23 -38.27 22.43 15.45
CA GLU A 23 -39.47 23.09 15.98
C GLU A 23 -40.09 24.27 15.21
N GLY A 24 -41.40 24.15 14.95
CA GLY A 24 -42.26 25.32 14.75
C GLY A 24 -43.50 25.13 13.90
N ASN A 25 -44.43 24.27 14.31
CA ASN A 25 -45.81 24.28 13.81
C ASN A 25 -46.54 25.55 14.27
N VAL A 26 -46.91 26.46 13.36
CA VAL A 26 -48.02 27.42 13.55
C VAL A 26 -48.73 27.66 12.21
N ASP A 27 -50.04 27.44 12.23
CA ASP A 27 -51.05 27.71 11.20
C ASP A 27 -51.00 29.13 10.58
N GLY A 28 -51.44 29.24 9.33
CA GLY A 28 -52.04 30.47 8.79
C GLY A 28 -51.42 30.98 7.49
N GLY A 29 -52.09 30.74 6.36
CA GLY A 29 -51.62 31.13 5.04
C GLY A 29 -51.49 32.64 4.81
N THR A 30 -50.59 33.02 3.90
CA THR A 30 -50.68 34.20 3.02
C THR A 30 -49.71 33.99 1.85
N ILE A 31 -50.22 34.18 0.63
CA ILE A 31 -49.49 34.21 -0.65
C ILE A 31 -48.97 35.64 -0.85
N ILE A 32 -47.65 35.88 -0.94
CA ILE A 32 -46.94 36.98 -1.67
C ILE A 32 -45.44 36.54 -1.77
N ASP A 33 -44.93 36.08 -2.92
CA ASP A 33 -44.14 36.82 -3.94
C ASP A 33 -42.61 36.94 -3.66
N GLY A 34 -41.80 36.53 -4.64
CA GLY A 34 -40.53 37.19 -4.99
C GLY A 34 -39.24 36.93 -4.21
N GLY A 35 -39.06 35.82 -3.51
CA GLY A 35 -37.83 35.52 -2.74
C GLY A 35 -36.67 35.00 -3.59
N VAL A 36 -35.62 35.81 -3.69
CA VAL A 36 -34.30 35.53 -4.26
C VAL A 36 -33.78 34.14 -3.83
N VAL A 37 -33.50 33.28 -4.79
CA VAL A 37 -32.71 32.06 -4.56
C VAL A 37 -31.29 32.50 -4.21
N ASP A 38 -30.87 32.21 -2.97
CA ASP A 38 -29.45 32.22 -2.60
C ASP A 38 -28.73 31.17 -3.45
N GLU A 39 -28.14 31.60 -4.58
CA GLU A 39 -27.27 30.79 -5.43
C GLU A 39 -25.86 30.60 -4.84
N ASP A 40 -25.62 31.08 -3.62
CA ASP A 40 -24.32 31.02 -2.91
C ASP A 40 -24.25 29.94 -1.82
N ALA A 41 -25.12 28.92 -1.86
CA ALA A 41 -24.91 27.72 -1.06
C ALA A 41 -23.60 27.05 -1.51
N ALA A 42 -22.54 27.27 -0.72
CA ALA A 42 -21.24 26.64 -0.92
C ALA A 42 -21.44 25.14 -1.16
N PRO A 43 -20.70 24.52 -2.10
CA PRO A 43 -20.84 23.09 -2.38
C PRO A 43 -20.73 22.33 -1.06
N GLU A 44 -21.79 21.61 -0.71
CA GLU A 44 -21.85 20.73 0.45
C GLU A 44 -20.56 19.91 0.51
N PRO A 45 -19.85 19.86 1.65
CA PRO A 45 -18.62 19.10 1.77
C PRO A 45 -18.90 17.68 1.29
N SER A 46 -18.17 17.27 0.26
CA SER A 46 -18.25 15.94 -0.36
C SER A 46 -18.42 14.87 0.71
N ALA A 47 -19.56 14.17 0.70
CA ALA A 47 -19.89 13.18 1.71
C ALA A 47 -18.78 12.13 1.80
N LEU A 48 -18.02 12.14 2.89
CA LEU A 48 -16.96 11.17 3.15
C LEU A 48 -17.57 9.83 3.58
N LEU A 49 -16.97 8.72 3.14
CA LEU A 49 -17.44 7.37 3.44
C LEU A 49 -17.11 6.99 4.88
N CYS A 50 -18.05 7.10 5.81
CA CYS A 50 -17.79 6.76 7.22
C CYS A 50 -17.89 5.25 7.52
N LEU A 51 -18.57 4.46 6.69
CA LEU A 51 -18.82 3.04 6.93
C LEU A 51 -18.81 2.26 5.62
N LEU A 52 -18.08 1.15 5.58
CA LEU A 52 -18.13 0.16 4.51
C LEU A 52 -18.41 -1.22 5.10
N GLU A 53 -19.50 -1.86 4.68
CA GLU A 53 -19.81 -3.25 5.03
C GLU A 53 -19.77 -4.14 3.80
N ARG A 54 -19.21 -5.34 3.94
CA ARG A 54 -19.32 -6.41 2.96
C ARG A 54 -20.17 -7.51 3.55
N ARG A 55 -21.17 -7.97 2.82
CA ARG A 55 -22.10 -9.01 3.25
C ARG A 55 -22.14 -10.15 2.25
N SER A 56 -22.37 -11.35 2.76
CA SER A 56 -22.59 -12.55 1.95
C SER A 56 -23.89 -12.41 1.15
N ILE A 57 -23.86 -12.77 -0.14
CA ILE A 57 -25.06 -12.74 -0.99
C ILE A 57 -26.04 -13.87 -0.65
N THR A 58 -25.55 -14.98 -0.08
CA THR A 58 -26.37 -16.17 0.15
C THR A 58 -27.21 -16.08 1.41
N ASP A 59 -26.67 -15.45 2.46
CA ASP A 59 -27.32 -15.40 3.78
C ASP A 59 -27.29 -14.01 4.44
N SER A 60 -26.76 -12.98 3.75
CA SER A 60 -26.64 -11.60 4.25
C SER A 60 -25.80 -11.43 5.52
N SER A 61 -25.06 -12.47 5.93
CA SER A 61 -24.09 -12.38 7.02
C SER A 61 -23.05 -11.31 6.74
N LEU A 62 -22.59 -10.63 7.79
CA LEU A 62 -21.48 -9.69 7.67
C LEU A 62 -20.20 -10.50 7.41
N LEU A 63 -19.40 -10.07 6.44
CA LEU A 63 -18.09 -10.64 6.14
C LEU A 63 -16.97 -9.69 6.55
N GLN A 64 -17.24 -8.38 6.49
CA GLN A 64 -16.30 -7.36 6.86
C GLN A 64 -17.04 -6.05 7.15
N ARG A 65 -16.57 -5.28 8.14
CA ARG A 65 -16.97 -3.89 8.39
C ARG A 65 -15.74 -3.03 8.61
N ASN A 66 -15.70 -1.88 7.93
CA ASN A 66 -14.71 -0.84 8.14
C ASN A 66 -15.41 0.46 8.58
N VAL A 67 -14.92 1.11 9.63
CA VAL A 67 -15.38 2.44 10.07
C VAL A 67 -14.24 3.44 9.93
N TYR A 68 -14.52 4.58 9.32
CA TYR A 68 -13.52 5.60 9.00
C TYR A 68 -13.78 6.88 9.79
N GLU A 69 -12.72 7.39 10.41
CA GLU A 69 -12.70 8.72 11.03
C GLU A 69 -11.81 9.65 10.22
N TYR A 70 -12.24 10.89 10.02
CA TYR A 70 -11.55 11.87 9.17
C TYR A 70 -11.19 13.15 9.94
N ASN A 71 -10.09 13.77 9.57
CA ASN A 71 -9.78 15.14 10.00
C ASN A 71 -10.55 16.19 9.18
N GLU A 72 -10.39 17.47 9.53
CA GLU A 72 -11.01 18.62 8.84
C GLU A 72 -10.64 18.76 7.35
N ARG A 73 -9.55 18.10 6.92
CA ARG A 73 -9.10 18.07 5.53
C ARG A 73 -9.61 16.83 4.77
N GLY A 74 -10.47 16.03 5.39
CA GLY A 74 -11.02 14.80 4.81
C GLY A 74 -10.02 13.65 4.71
N GLN A 75 -8.96 13.65 5.53
CA GLN A 75 -7.96 12.58 5.56
C GLN A 75 -8.28 11.60 6.69
N ILE A 76 -8.14 10.29 6.44
CA ILE A 76 -8.43 9.24 7.43
C ILE A 76 -7.45 9.35 8.60
N VAL A 77 -7.93 9.60 9.81
CA VAL A 77 -7.14 9.63 11.05
C VAL A 77 -7.31 8.37 11.89
N ALA A 78 -8.41 7.64 11.71
CA ALA A 78 -8.57 6.30 12.27
C ALA A 78 -9.38 5.39 11.34
N LEU A 79 -9.08 4.09 11.40
CA LEU A 79 -9.78 3.02 10.68
C LEU A 79 -9.96 1.82 11.61
N ASP A 80 -11.20 1.50 11.94
CA ASP A 80 -11.56 0.30 12.68
C ASP A 80 -12.00 -0.80 11.70
N VAL A 81 -11.49 -2.03 11.86
CA VAL A 81 -11.78 -3.14 10.92
C VAL A 81 -12.19 -4.40 11.65
N ASP A 82 -13.40 -4.86 11.30
CA ASP A 82 -13.96 -6.18 11.61
C ASP A 82 -13.83 -6.97 10.31
N SER A 83 -12.84 -7.86 10.25
CA SER A 83 -12.39 -8.59 9.06
C SER A 83 -13.01 -9.97 8.92
N ASP A 84 -13.65 -10.48 9.97
CA ASP A 84 -14.34 -11.77 9.99
C ASP A 84 -15.87 -11.63 10.09
N GLY A 85 -16.37 -10.41 10.28
CA GLY A 85 -17.79 -10.09 10.32
C GLY A 85 -18.49 -10.52 11.61
N ASP A 86 -17.75 -10.79 12.67
CA ASP A 86 -18.30 -11.30 13.93
C ASP A 86 -18.98 -10.20 14.79
N GLY A 87 -18.84 -8.94 14.37
CA GLY A 87 -19.40 -7.77 15.04
C GLY A 87 -18.43 -7.08 16.02
N SER A 88 -17.22 -7.60 16.19
CA SER A 88 -16.12 -7.02 16.96
C SER A 88 -15.01 -6.56 16.02
N PHE A 89 -14.36 -5.45 16.33
CA PHE A 89 -13.20 -5.02 15.54
C PHE A 89 -11.98 -5.89 15.86
N ASN A 90 -11.29 -6.36 14.82
CA ASN A 90 -10.04 -7.11 14.97
C ASN A 90 -8.83 -6.18 15.08
N TYR A 91 -8.87 -4.97 14.49
CA TYR A 91 -7.80 -4.00 14.64
C TYR A 91 -8.26 -2.57 14.44
N ARG A 92 -7.45 -1.63 14.92
CA ARG A 92 -7.57 -0.20 14.66
C ARG A 92 -6.25 0.38 14.16
N ASP A 93 -6.32 1.12 13.07
CA ASP A 93 -5.21 1.94 12.57
C ASP A 93 -5.43 3.40 12.95
N TYR A 94 -4.40 4.07 13.44
CA TYR A 94 -4.34 5.51 13.65
C TYR A 94 -3.35 6.13 12.67
N ARG A 95 -3.65 7.33 12.16
CA ARG A 95 -2.84 8.00 11.13
C ARG A 95 -2.61 9.46 11.45
N SER A 96 -1.35 9.90 11.34
CA SER A 96 -0.97 11.31 11.46
C SER A 96 -0.34 11.84 10.17
N TYR A 97 -0.59 13.12 9.90
CA TYR A 97 -0.14 13.79 8.68
C TYR A 97 0.64 15.06 9.00
N ASN A 98 1.58 15.44 8.14
CA ASN A 98 2.26 16.73 8.23
C ASN A 98 1.38 17.89 7.72
N GLY A 99 1.90 19.13 7.84
CA GLY A 99 1.19 20.34 7.41
C GLY A 99 0.82 20.36 5.92
N SER A 100 1.51 19.60 5.07
CA SER A 100 1.24 19.44 3.63
C SER A 100 0.26 18.28 3.34
N GLY A 101 -0.27 17.62 4.37
CA GLY A 101 -1.23 16.52 4.22
C GLY A 101 -0.59 15.17 3.89
N GLN A 102 0.70 14.98 4.07
CA GLN A 102 1.37 13.69 3.81
C GLN A 102 1.41 12.85 5.08
N LEU A 103 1.14 11.55 4.96
CA LEU A 103 1.19 10.60 6.07
C LEU A 103 2.61 10.51 6.64
N THR A 104 2.75 10.69 7.95
CA THR A 104 4.02 10.65 8.70
C THR A 104 4.09 9.52 9.71
N LEU A 105 2.94 9.03 10.19
CA LEU A 105 2.85 8.00 11.21
C LEU A 105 1.60 7.14 10.97
N GLU A 106 1.75 5.82 11.08
CA GLU A 106 0.66 4.86 11.21
C GLU A 106 0.90 4.00 12.46
N GLU A 107 -0.09 3.90 13.34
CA GLU A 107 -0.04 3.05 14.54
C GLU A 107 -1.17 2.03 14.46
N ARG A 108 -0.90 0.76 14.79
CA ARG A 108 -1.90 -0.32 14.74
C ARG A 108 -2.04 -1.01 16.09
N ASP A 109 -3.27 -1.03 16.58
CA ASP A 109 -3.74 -1.89 17.67
C ASP A 109 -4.32 -3.17 17.05
N SER A 110 -3.56 -4.26 17.12
CA SER A 110 -3.98 -5.57 16.60
C SER A 110 -4.63 -6.35 17.74
N GLY A 111 -5.91 -6.63 17.61
CA GLY A 111 -6.75 -7.20 18.67
C GLY A 111 -7.73 -6.21 19.27
N PHE A 112 -7.61 -4.91 18.94
CA PHE A 112 -8.51 -3.85 19.42
C PHE A 112 -8.57 -3.81 20.96
N ASP A 113 -7.43 -4.02 21.62
CA ASP A 113 -7.34 -4.15 23.07
C ASP A 113 -6.88 -2.86 23.77
N GLY A 114 -6.63 -1.80 23.00
CA GLY A 114 -6.11 -0.51 23.45
C GLY A 114 -4.58 -0.42 23.46
N THR A 115 -3.87 -1.47 23.05
CA THR A 115 -2.41 -1.53 23.01
C THR A 115 -1.92 -1.47 21.57
N ILE A 116 -1.06 -0.50 21.25
CA ILE A 116 -0.41 -0.44 19.94
C ILE A 116 0.62 -1.57 19.85
N ASN A 117 0.51 -2.43 18.84
CA ASN A 117 1.47 -3.51 18.58
C ASN A 117 2.35 -3.23 17.37
N ARG A 118 2.05 -2.17 16.59
CA ARG A 118 2.88 -1.83 15.44
C ARG A 118 2.88 -0.33 15.18
N ILE A 119 4.06 0.23 14.96
CA ILE A 119 4.24 1.64 14.59
C ILE A 119 5.03 1.71 13.28
N ILE A 120 4.59 2.59 12.38
CA ILE A 120 5.28 2.87 11.11
C ILE A 120 5.52 4.37 11.01
N TRP A 121 6.79 4.79 10.91
CA TRP A 121 7.15 6.17 10.62
C TRP A 121 7.52 6.35 9.17
N TYR A 122 6.96 7.35 8.51
CA TYR A 122 7.26 7.67 7.12
C TYR A 122 8.15 8.90 7.03
N VAL A 123 9.36 8.74 6.51
CA VAL A 123 10.26 9.84 6.20
C VAL A 123 10.23 10.11 4.71
N ARG A 124 10.03 11.36 4.35
CA ARG A 124 9.76 11.78 2.98
C ARG A 124 10.72 12.87 2.52
N ASP A 125 11.06 12.86 1.24
CA ASP A 125 11.84 13.92 0.60
C ASP A 125 10.91 15.04 0.11
N PRO A 126 10.93 16.24 0.73
CA PRO A 126 10.14 17.36 0.23
C PRO A 126 10.58 17.84 -1.15
N SER A 127 11.84 17.63 -1.53
CA SER A 127 12.40 18.06 -2.82
C SER A 127 11.93 17.20 -4.00
N GLN A 128 11.52 15.95 -3.75
CA GLN A 128 10.99 15.05 -4.77
C GLN A 128 9.45 14.90 -4.69
N GLY A 129 8.75 15.96 -4.28
CA GLY A 129 7.29 15.96 -4.21
C GLY A 129 6.71 15.12 -3.06
N GLY A 130 7.50 14.84 -2.02
CA GLY A 130 7.02 14.13 -0.82
C GLY A 130 7.04 12.61 -0.90
N ARG A 131 7.86 12.05 -1.78
CA ARG A 131 8.08 10.60 -1.86
C ARG A 131 8.68 10.08 -0.57
N VAL A 132 8.34 8.85 -0.21
CA VAL A 132 8.92 8.16 0.95
C VAL A 132 10.38 7.85 0.62
N LEU A 133 11.32 8.33 1.41
CA LEU A 133 12.72 7.92 1.34
C LEU A 133 12.92 6.63 2.13
N TYR A 134 12.37 6.58 3.33
CA TYR A 134 12.34 5.37 4.12
C TYR A 134 11.14 5.33 5.05
N TYR A 135 10.79 4.13 5.49
CA TYR A 135 9.94 3.97 6.67
C TYR A 135 10.56 2.99 7.66
N LEU A 136 10.31 3.26 8.93
CA LEU A 136 10.71 2.42 10.06
C LEU A 136 9.48 1.69 10.55
N VAL A 137 9.59 0.39 10.82
CA VAL A 137 8.53 -0.43 11.40
C VAL A 137 9.01 -0.95 12.74
N GLU A 138 8.31 -0.62 13.81
CA GLU A 138 8.43 -1.29 15.10
C GLU A 138 7.24 -2.24 15.22
N GLY A 139 7.50 -3.53 15.27
CA GLY A 139 6.52 -4.58 15.54
C GLY A 139 6.65 -5.02 17.00
N ASN A 140 5.54 -5.44 17.59
CA ASN A 140 5.46 -5.82 18.99
C ASN A 140 6.07 -4.77 19.95
N VAL A 141 5.61 -3.52 19.89
CA VAL A 141 6.03 -2.41 20.80
C VAL A 141 6.06 -2.79 22.30
N ALA A 142 5.38 -3.86 22.69
CA ALA A 142 5.34 -4.40 24.05
C ALA A 142 6.46 -5.42 24.39
N ASP A 143 7.29 -5.88 23.45
CA ASP A 143 8.34 -6.87 23.71
C ASP A 143 9.53 -6.28 24.49
N GLY A 144 9.66 -4.95 24.49
CA GLY A 144 10.60 -4.21 25.33
C GLY A 144 12.05 -4.57 25.04
N ASP A 145 12.35 -5.00 23.81
CA ASP A 145 13.70 -5.39 23.39
C ASP A 145 14.68 -4.19 23.38
N GLY A 146 14.15 -2.96 23.39
CA GLY A 146 14.92 -1.73 23.40
C GLY A 146 15.47 -1.35 22.02
N ALA A 147 15.09 -2.06 20.96
CA ALA A 147 15.32 -1.64 19.59
C ALA A 147 14.43 -0.44 19.27
N ALA A 148 14.91 0.45 18.40
CA ALA A 148 14.14 1.63 18.00
C ALA A 148 13.12 1.30 16.88
N TRP A 149 13.25 0.14 16.23
CA TRP A 149 12.46 -0.36 15.10
C TRP A 149 12.94 -1.75 14.73
N ASP A 150 12.08 -2.62 14.19
CA ASP A 150 12.39 -3.98 13.70
C ASP A 150 12.95 -3.97 12.27
N HIS A 151 12.34 -3.15 11.41
CA HIS A 151 12.66 -3.11 9.98
C HIS A 151 12.69 -1.68 9.45
N GLN A 152 13.69 -1.37 8.64
CA GLN A 152 13.75 -0.16 7.84
C GLN A 152 13.65 -0.51 6.36
N TRP A 153 12.80 0.21 5.62
CA TRP A 153 12.73 0.11 4.18
C TRP A 153 13.23 1.39 3.55
N ASN A 154 14.26 1.32 2.70
CA ASN A 154 14.81 2.45 1.96
C ASN A 154 14.33 2.43 0.51
N TYR A 155 14.11 3.60 -0.06
CA TYR A 155 13.58 3.82 -1.41
C TYR A 155 14.42 4.87 -2.13
N GLU A 156 14.87 4.53 -3.34
CA GLU A 156 15.62 5.43 -4.20
C GLU A 156 14.84 5.70 -5.49
N TYR A 157 14.81 6.95 -5.92
CA TYR A 157 14.11 7.35 -7.14
C TYR A 157 15.06 8.02 -8.13
N ASN A 158 14.84 7.80 -9.43
CA ASN A 158 15.53 8.59 -10.46
C ASN A 158 14.94 10.01 -10.56
N VAL A 159 15.49 10.82 -11.48
CA VAL A 159 15.09 12.23 -11.70
C VAL A 159 13.64 12.37 -12.18
N ASP A 160 13.14 11.39 -12.94
CA ASP A 160 11.74 11.33 -13.38
C ASP A 160 10.80 10.85 -12.26
N GLY A 161 11.40 10.44 -11.13
CA GLY A 161 10.67 9.96 -10.00
C GLY A 161 10.06 8.58 -10.24
N GLN A 162 10.85 7.67 -10.77
CA GLN A 162 10.56 6.24 -10.82
C GLN A 162 11.40 5.55 -9.76
N LEU A 163 10.84 4.55 -9.10
CA LEU A 163 11.52 3.80 -8.04
C LEU A 163 12.62 2.93 -8.65
N ILE A 164 13.89 3.24 -8.42
CA ILE A 164 15.03 2.51 -8.99
C ILE A 164 15.64 1.51 -8.01
N ALA A 165 15.52 1.74 -6.70
CA ALA A 165 15.94 0.77 -5.70
C ALA A 165 14.99 0.74 -4.50
N ARG A 166 14.83 -0.44 -3.93
CA ARG A 166 14.18 -0.62 -2.63
C ARG A 166 14.98 -1.61 -1.81
N GLU A 167 15.36 -1.23 -0.61
CA GLU A 167 16.15 -2.06 0.30
C GLU A 167 15.37 -2.28 1.60
N ARG A 168 15.49 -3.47 2.18
CA ARG A 168 15.01 -3.78 3.54
C ARG A 168 16.23 -4.09 4.38
N ASP A 169 16.29 -3.39 5.49
CA ASP A 169 17.25 -3.58 6.57
C ASP A 169 16.46 -4.11 7.77
N ASN A 170 16.87 -5.25 8.31
CA ASN A 170 16.35 -5.71 9.59
C ASN A 170 17.29 -5.18 10.67
N THR A 171 16.74 -4.63 11.75
CA THR A 171 17.43 -4.10 12.94
C THR A 171 18.97 -4.15 12.94
N PRO A 172 19.65 -3.04 13.23
CA PRO A 172 20.92 -3.10 13.95
C PRO A 172 20.62 -3.61 15.38
N ASP A 173 20.35 -4.90 15.53
CA ASP A 173 20.46 -5.53 16.84
C ASP A 173 21.96 -5.45 17.18
N PRO A 174 22.35 -4.71 18.22
CA PRO A 174 23.76 -4.56 18.59
C PRO A 174 24.41 -5.91 19.00
N ASN A 175 23.62 -6.99 19.13
CA ASN A 175 24.10 -8.35 19.37
C ASN A 175 24.10 -9.23 18.11
N LEU A 176 23.48 -8.80 17.01
CA LEU A 176 23.61 -9.42 15.68
C LEU A 176 24.51 -8.62 14.74
N ASP A 177 24.98 -7.44 15.16
CA ASP A 177 26.13 -6.76 14.58
C ASP A 177 27.32 -7.74 14.60
N ASP A 178 27.63 -8.30 13.44
CA ASP A 178 28.84 -9.07 13.15
C ASP A 178 30.12 -8.23 13.36
N GLY A 179 29.99 -6.94 13.65
CA GLY A 179 31.03 -6.05 14.12
C GLY A 179 31.52 -5.08 13.04
N GLU A 180 30.87 -5.04 11.88
CA GLU A 180 31.16 -4.05 10.84
C GLU A 180 30.35 -2.75 10.97
N GLY A 181 29.30 -2.70 11.80
CA GLY A 181 28.48 -1.50 11.95
C GLY A 181 27.76 -1.09 10.66
N ALA A 182 27.57 -2.03 9.72
CA ALA A 182 26.81 -1.84 8.50
C ALA A 182 25.39 -2.41 8.68
N PRO A 183 24.36 -1.81 8.05
CA PRO A 183 23.01 -2.35 8.07
C PRO A 183 22.98 -3.77 7.47
N ASP A 184 22.27 -4.69 8.12
CA ASP A 184 22.03 -6.06 7.62
C ASP A 184 20.91 -5.95 6.58
N ILE A 185 21.30 -5.50 5.38
CA ILE A 185 20.38 -5.45 4.26
C ILE A 185 20.00 -6.90 3.96
N VAL A 186 18.76 -7.24 4.25
CA VAL A 186 18.21 -8.58 4.02
C VAL A 186 17.45 -8.67 2.69
N GLU A 187 17.24 -7.54 2.02
CA GLU A 187 16.52 -7.52 0.76
C GLU A 187 16.93 -6.31 -0.06
N ARG A 188 17.20 -6.50 -1.36
CA ARG A 188 17.31 -5.41 -2.32
C ARG A 188 16.53 -5.72 -3.59
N ARG A 189 15.84 -4.71 -4.11
CA ARG A 189 15.21 -4.72 -5.43
C ARG A 189 15.75 -3.57 -6.26
N VAL A 190 16.27 -3.85 -7.44
CA VAL A 190 16.72 -2.83 -8.40
C VAL A 190 15.81 -2.85 -9.61
N ARG A 191 15.40 -1.67 -10.08
CA ARG A 191 14.53 -1.50 -11.25
C ARG A 191 15.22 -0.63 -12.28
N ILE A 192 15.19 -1.07 -13.52
CA ILE A 192 15.74 -0.35 -14.67
C ILE A 192 14.59 -0.03 -15.62
N TYR A 193 14.54 1.22 -16.04
CA TYR A 193 13.52 1.72 -16.97
C TYR A 193 14.17 2.11 -18.29
N ASP A 194 13.42 1.99 -19.37
CA ASP A 194 13.80 2.58 -20.65
C ASP A 194 13.50 4.10 -20.69
N THR A 195 13.81 4.73 -21.82
CA THR A 195 13.59 6.17 -22.03
C THR A 195 12.12 6.57 -22.10
N ALA A 196 11.20 5.62 -22.33
CA ALA A 196 9.76 5.85 -22.27
C ALA A 196 9.21 5.67 -20.84
N GLY A 197 10.07 5.30 -19.88
CA GLY A 197 9.71 5.06 -18.49
C GLY A 197 9.06 3.69 -18.24
N ARG A 198 9.20 2.75 -19.17
CA ARG A 198 8.72 1.37 -19.00
C ARG A 198 9.76 0.54 -18.26
N LEU A 199 9.33 -0.32 -17.34
CA LEU A 199 10.24 -1.20 -16.59
C LEU A 199 10.80 -2.27 -17.52
N VAL A 200 12.11 -2.29 -17.75
CA VAL A 200 12.77 -3.28 -18.62
C VAL A 200 13.50 -4.36 -17.83
N GLN A 201 13.87 -4.09 -16.57
CA GLN A 201 14.51 -5.08 -15.72
C GLN A 201 14.13 -4.89 -14.25
N LEU A 202 13.88 -5.99 -13.54
CA LEU A 202 13.77 -6.05 -12.09
C LEU A 202 14.70 -7.14 -11.57
N ASP A 203 15.66 -6.72 -10.74
CA ASP A 203 16.52 -7.64 -10.00
C ASP A 203 16.08 -7.67 -8.53
N TYR A 204 16.09 -8.85 -7.94
CA TYR A 204 15.74 -9.09 -6.55
C TYR A 204 16.77 -10.00 -5.89
N ASP A 205 17.37 -9.49 -4.84
CA ASP A 205 18.32 -10.16 -3.97
C ASP A 205 17.69 -10.22 -2.56
N ARG A 206 17.44 -11.43 -2.07
CA ARG A 206 16.77 -11.74 -0.80
C ARG A 206 17.78 -11.96 0.35
N ALA A 207 19.07 -11.98 0.06
CA ALA A 207 20.09 -12.16 1.10
C ALA A 207 21.13 -11.03 1.10
N PHE A 208 21.01 -10.11 0.14
CA PHE A 208 22.01 -9.11 -0.17
C PHE A 208 23.41 -9.68 -0.31
N ASP A 209 23.49 -10.94 -0.76
CA ASP A 209 24.74 -11.69 -0.88
C ASP A 209 25.43 -11.43 -2.21
N THR A 210 24.99 -10.38 -2.93
CA THR A 210 25.40 -9.97 -4.27
C THR A 210 24.92 -10.89 -5.40
N SER A 211 24.18 -11.94 -5.07
CA SER A 211 23.57 -12.85 -6.05
C SER A 211 22.10 -12.46 -6.25
N VAL A 212 21.72 -12.25 -7.50
CA VAL A 212 20.33 -11.96 -7.84
C VAL A 212 19.54 -13.27 -7.78
N ASN A 213 18.67 -13.43 -6.77
CA ASN A 213 17.85 -14.62 -6.63
C ASN A 213 16.69 -14.66 -7.64
N TYR A 214 16.25 -13.48 -8.08
CA TYR A 214 15.20 -13.34 -9.08
C TYR A 214 15.51 -12.20 -10.01
N ARG A 215 15.53 -12.48 -11.31
CA ARG A 215 15.57 -11.46 -12.35
C ARG A 215 14.38 -11.60 -13.26
N GLU A 216 13.88 -10.45 -13.66
CA GLU A 216 12.84 -10.32 -14.65
C GLU A 216 13.27 -9.31 -15.70
N ILE A 217 13.30 -9.72 -16.97
CA ILE A 217 13.56 -8.84 -18.12
C ILE A 217 12.27 -8.71 -18.93
N ARG A 218 11.93 -7.49 -19.35
CA ARG A 218 10.71 -7.20 -20.11
C ARG A 218 11.03 -6.55 -21.44
N SER A 219 10.40 -7.06 -22.49
CA SER A 219 10.45 -6.50 -23.84
C SER A 219 9.09 -5.98 -24.26
N TYR A 220 9.08 -4.86 -24.99
CA TYR A 220 7.88 -4.16 -25.40
C TYR A 220 7.85 -3.95 -26.92
N ASP A 221 6.66 -3.92 -27.50
CA ASP A 221 6.47 -3.46 -28.88
C ASP A 221 6.61 -1.92 -29.01
N ASP A 222 6.52 -1.43 -30.24
CA ASP A 222 6.60 0.00 -30.57
C ASP A 222 5.44 0.83 -29.96
N ASP A 223 4.31 0.19 -29.68
CA ASP A 223 3.13 0.81 -29.08
C ASP A 223 3.18 0.82 -27.54
N GLY A 224 4.21 0.21 -26.93
CA GLY A 224 4.34 0.16 -25.46
C GLY A 224 3.74 -1.06 -24.78
N ARG A 225 3.27 -2.05 -25.54
CA ARG A 225 2.68 -3.28 -24.99
C ARG A 225 3.78 -4.30 -24.68
N LEU A 226 3.64 -5.01 -23.57
CA LEU A 226 4.57 -6.06 -23.15
C LEU A 226 4.45 -7.24 -24.10
N ILE A 227 5.51 -7.64 -24.78
CA ILE A 227 5.48 -8.79 -25.70
C ILE A 227 6.21 -10.01 -25.17
N GLN A 228 7.18 -9.81 -24.27
CA GLN A 228 7.95 -10.90 -23.68
C GLN A 228 8.43 -10.54 -22.27
N GLN A 229 8.47 -11.55 -21.40
CA GLN A 229 8.95 -11.49 -20.03
C GLN A 229 9.82 -12.72 -19.78
N ASP A 230 11.09 -12.50 -19.54
CA ASP A 230 12.07 -13.56 -19.24
C ASP A 230 12.31 -13.55 -17.73
N ILE A 231 12.11 -14.69 -17.08
CA ILE A 231 12.18 -14.82 -15.63
C ILE A 231 13.24 -15.85 -15.27
N GLU A 232 14.18 -15.41 -14.45
CA GLU A 232 15.21 -16.24 -13.85
C GLU A 232 14.92 -16.36 -12.36
N ASN A 233 14.67 -17.59 -11.90
CA ASN A 233 14.60 -17.90 -10.48
C ASN A 233 15.81 -18.75 -10.12
N GLU A 234 16.68 -18.26 -9.23
CA GLU A 234 17.72 -19.11 -8.67
C GLU A 234 17.09 -20.02 -7.60
N ALA A 235 16.76 -21.25 -7.99
CA ALA A 235 16.28 -22.27 -7.07
C ALA A 235 17.43 -22.81 -6.21
N GLY A 236 17.90 -22.01 -5.25
CA GLY A 236 18.63 -22.51 -4.07
C GLY A 236 20.02 -23.09 -4.29
N THR A 237 20.79 -22.64 -5.28
CA THR A 237 22.21 -23.02 -5.43
C THR A 237 23.09 -21.81 -5.47
N THR A 238 24.14 -21.82 -4.65
CA THR A 238 25.24 -20.85 -4.56
C THR A 238 25.58 -20.14 -5.88
N ALA A 239 25.30 -18.83 -5.91
CA ALA A 239 25.89 -17.78 -6.73
C ALA A 239 26.34 -18.20 -8.14
N VAL A 240 25.42 -18.20 -9.10
CA VAL A 240 25.79 -18.16 -10.52
C VAL A 240 26.15 -16.71 -10.89
N ASN A 241 27.33 -16.52 -11.47
CA ASN A 241 27.71 -15.22 -12.03
C ASN A 241 26.69 -14.77 -13.08
N VAL A 242 26.29 -13.51 -12.96
CA VAL A 242 25.15 -12.84 -13.60
C VAL A 242 25.36 -12.61 -15.13
N GLY A 243 25.97 -13.55 -15.85
CA GLY A 243 26.36 -13.39 -17.25
C GLY A 243 26.09 -14.57 -18.18
N ASP A 244 25.54 -15.69 -17.66
CA ASP A 244 25.17 -16.89 -18.44
C ASP A 244 23.66 -17.17 -18.25
N LEU A 245 22.86 -16.15 -18.55
CA LEU A 245 21.45 -16.06 -18.16
C LEU A 245 20.54 -16.83 -19.13
N ASP A 246 20.40 -18.13 -18.88
CA ASP A 246 19.29 -18.89 -19.44
C ASP A 246 18.06 -18.66 -18.54
N PRO A 247 16.95 -18.08 -19.06
CA PRO A 247 15.75 -17.90 -18.26
C PRO A 247 15.24 -19.25 -17.75
N THR A 248 14.52 -19.24 -16.62
CA THR A 248 13.81 -20.42 -16.12
C THR A 248 12.37 -20.46 -16.59
N GLU A 249 11.81 -19.32 -16.96
CA GLU A 249 10.47 -19.21 -17.51
C GLU A 249 10.44 -18.06 -18.52
N ILE A 250 9.89 -18.31 -19.70
CA ILE A 250 9.61 -17.29 -20.72
C ILE A 250 8.10 -17.17 -20.87
N ARG A 251 7.62 -15.92 -20.89
CA ARG A 251 6.22 -15.63 -21.20
C ARG A 251 6.16 -14.71 -22.40
N THR A 252 5.23 -14.97 -23.31
CA THR A 252 4.96 -14.08 -24.46
C THR A 252 3.49 -13.68 -24.49
N TRP A 253 3.23 -12.49 -25.04
CA TRP A 253 1.88 -11.93 -25.18
C TRP A 253 1.61 -11.53 -26.61
N ASP A 254 0.43 -11.89 -27.10
CA ASP A 254 -0.12 -11.44 -28.37
C ASP A 254 -1.34 -10.55 -28.16
N TYR A 255 -1.49 -9.61 -29.10
CA TYR A 255 -2.53 -8.59 -29.09
C TYR A 255 -3.29 -8.60 -30.40
N ASP A 256 -4.58 -8.26 -30.37
CA ASP A 256 -5.36 -8.01 -31.58
C ASP A 256 -5.06 -6.64 -32.20
N ASP A 257 -5.72 -6.35 -33.32
CA ASP A 257 -5.60 -5.08 -34.05
C ASP A 257 -6.11 -3.86 -33.26
N GLN A 258 -6.87 -4.09 -32.20
CA GLN A 258 -7.33 -3.06 -31.26
C GLN A 258 -6.38 -2.90 -30.06
N GLY A 259 -5.33 -3.71 -29.98
CA GLY A 259 -4.36 -3.71 -28.88
C GLY A 259 -4.87 -4.40 -27.61
N ARG A 260 -5.91 -5.24 -27.70
CA ARG A 260 -6.40 -6.05 -26.59
C ARG A 260 -5.57 -7.33 -26.51
N HIS A 261 -5.18 -7.73 -25.30
CA HIS A 261 -4.40 -8.93 -25.05
C HIS A 261 -5.23 -10.19 -25.30
N VAL A 262 -4.92 -10.95 -26.36
CA VAL A 262 -5.71 -12.12 -26.79
C VAL A 262 -5.09 -13.45 -26.42
N GLN A 263 -3.76 -13.51 -26.26
CA GLN A 263 -3.09 -14.77 -25.94
C GLN A 263 -1.83 -14.51 -25.12
N ARG A 264 -1.58 -15.40 -24.15
CA ARG A 264 -0.34 -15.49 -23.40
C ARG A 264 0.19 -16.91 -23.45
N LEU A 265 1.46 -17.08 -23.80
CA LEU A 265 2.14 -18.38 -23.82
C LEU A 265 3.16 -18.44 -22.69
N PHE A 266 3.34 -19.63 -22.12
CA PHE A 266 4.30 -19.89 -21.04
C PHE A 266 5.17 -21.06 -21.43
N ASP A 267 6.48 -20.84 -21.36
CA ASP A 267 7.53 -21.84 -21.45
C ASP A 267 8.15 -21.88 -20.04
N ARG A 268 7.80 -22.88 -19.24
CA ARG A 268 8.05 -22.93 -17.79
C ARG A 268 9.41 -23.52 -17.44
N ASP A 269 10.10 -24.09 -18.40
CA ASP A 269 11.46 -24.60 -18.26
C ASP A 269 12.46 -23.96 -19.26
N ALA A 270 11.98 -23.00 -20.05
CA ALA A 270 12.73 -22.23 -21.04
C ALA A 270 13.42 -23.10 -22.10
N ASP A 271 12.82 -24.24 -22.46
CA ASP A 271 13.35 -25.15 -23.47
C ASP A 271 13.04 -24.70 -24.91
N GLY A 272 12.30 -23.60 -25.07
CA GLY A 272 11.82 -23.05 -26.34
C GLY A 272 10.49 -23.63 -26.80
N ILE A 273 9.83 -24.46 -25.99
CA ILE A 273 8.53 -25.07 -26.26
C ILE A 273 7.54 -24.56 -25.21
N PHE A 274 6.43 -23.96 -25.68
CA PHE A 274 5.40 -23.50 -24.76
C PHE A 274 4.63 -24.67 -24.14
N ASP A 275 4.74 -24.81 -22.83
CA ASP A 275 3.99 -25.76 -22.00
C ASP A 275 2.52 -25.41 -21.85
N GLU A 276 2.25 -24.11 -21.77
CA GLU A 276 0.94 -23.59 -21.39
C GLU A 276 0.56 -22.38 -22.24
N ARG A 277 -0.75 -22.25 -22.47
CA ARG A 277 -1.34 -21.15 -23.21
C ARG A 277 -2.63 -20.70 -22.52
N GLU A 278 -2.73 -19.40 -22.31
CA GLU A 278 -3.95 -18.71 -21.90
C GLU A 278 -4.51 -17.93 -23.10
N GLU A 279 -5.78 -18.11 -23.42
CA GLU A 279 -6.47 -17.36 -24.48
C GLU A 279 -7.60 -16.52 -23.90
N ARG A 280 -7.78 -15.32 -24.44
CA ARG A 280 -8.84 -14.38 -24.09
C ARG A 280 -9.65 -14.06 -25.33
N ILE A 281 -10.93 -14.41 -25.28
CA ILE A 281 -11.88 -14.14 -26.35
C ILE A 281 -12.74 -12.96 -25.90
N TYR A 282 -12.66 -11.86 -26.65
CA TYR A 282 -13.52 -10.70 -26.48
C TYR A 282 -14.67 -10.79 -27.48
N ASP A 283 -15.86 -10.37 -27.06
CA ASP A 283 -17.09 -10.33 -27.86
C ASP A 283 -17.69 -11.72 -28.17
N CYS A 284 -18.26 -12.35 -27.14
CA CYS A 284 -19.16 -13.49 -27.31
C CYS A 284 -20.53 -12.98 -27.77
N GLU A 285 -20.87 -13.13 -29.05
CA GLU A 285 -22.26 -13.04 -29.54
C GLU A 285 -23.11 -14.22 -29.05
#